data_AF-A0ABD0KKA6-F1
#
_entry.id   AF-A0ABD0KKA6-F1
#
_cell.length_a   1.000
_cell.length_b   1.000
_cell.length_c   1.000
_cell.angle_alpha   90.00
_cell.angle_beta   90.00
_cell.angle_gamma   90.00
#
_symmetry.space_group_name_H-M   'P 1'
#
loop_
_entity.id
_entity.type
_entity.pdbx_description
1 polymer ?
#
loop_
_entity_poly.entity_id
_entity_poly.type
_entity_poly.pdbx_seq_one_letter_code
_entity_poly.pdbx_strand_id
1 'polypeptide(L)' 'MLEFNFLFWVLASGLFDFRLDQHVNWSEKSQRRRTTGTGRMRYLKKVQRRFRNGFREGTVPKPKRKVAAPASSAVASK' A
#
# COMPACT_ATOMS: atom_id res chain seq x y z
N MET A 1 8.31 50.57 1.79
CA MET A 1 7.59 50.08 0.59
C MET A 1 8.22 48.82 -0.02
N LEU A 2 8.89 47.95 0.76
CA LEU A 2 9.54 46.73 0.24
C LEU A 2 9.04 45.42 0.88
N GLU A 3 8.08 45.47 1.80
CA GLU A 3 7.60 44.26 2.51
C GLU A 3 6.41 43.55 1.83
N PHE A 4 5.78 44.15 0.81
CA PHE A 4 4.58 43.57 0.18
C PHE A 4 4.86 42.54 -0.93
N ASN A 5 6.10 42.46 -1.44
CA ASN A 5 6.46 41.53 -2.51
C ASN A 5 6.95 40.16 -2.00
N PHE A 6 7.45 40.07 -0.77
CA PHE A 6 7.94 38.81 -0.21
C PHE A 6 6.78 37.84 0.08
N LEU A 7 5.64 38.35 0.55
CA LEU A 7 4.44 37.55 0.77
C LEU A 7 3.77 37.11 -0.54
N PHE A 8 3.85 37.93 -1.60
CA PHE A 8 3.25 37.64 -2.91
C PHE A 8 3.99 36.50 -3.63
N TRP A 9 5.31 36.41 -3.48
CA TRP A 9 6.12 35.34 -4.08
C TRP A 9 6.00 33.99 -3.33
N VAL A 10 5.83 34.03 -2.00
CA VAL A 10 5.52 32.84 -1.19
C VAL A 10 4.14 32.27 -1.52
N LEU A 11 3.14 33.12 -1.84
CA LEU A 11 1.81 32.67 -2.27
C LEU A 11 1.79 32.12 -3.71
N ALA A 12 2.66 32.62 -4.60
CA ALA A 12 2.75 32.20 -6.00
C ALA A 12 3.57 30.92 -6.23
N SER A 13 4.31 30.45 -5.22
CA SER A 13 5.17 29.25 -5.31
C SER A 13 4.43 27.91 -5.17
N GLY A 14 3.10 27.89 -5.33
CA GLY A 14 2.32 26.71 -5.73
C GLY A 14 2.34 25.48 -4.82
N LEU A 15 2.82 25.56 -3.58
CA LEU A 15 2.96 24.40 -2.69
C LEU A 15 1.71 24.10 -1.84
N PHE A 16 0.51 24.55 -2.22
CA PHE A 16 -0.69 24.21 -1.44
C PHE A 16 -1.94 24.14 -2.31
N ASP A 17 -1.92 23.24 -3.31
CA ASP A 17 -3.14 22.72 -3.94
C ASP A 17 -3.85 21.84 -2.89
N PHE A 18 -4.66 22.44 -2.02
CA PHE A 18 -5.44 21.74 -1.00
C PHE A 18 -6.57 20.97 -1.68
N ARG A 19 -6.22 19.84 -2.29
CA ARG A 19 -7.16 18.94 -2.96
C ARG A 19 -7.96 18.17 -1.93
N LEU A 20 -9.01 18.81 -1.43
CA LEU A 20 -10.13 18.12 -0.79
C LEU A 20 -10.83 17.29 -1.86
N ASP A 21 -10.78 15.97 -1.71
CA ASP A 21 -11.64 15.07 -2.49
C ASP A 21 -13.09 15.46 -2.22
N GLN A 22 -13.78 15.97 -3.25
CA GLN A 22 -15.21 16.26 -3.20
C GLN A 22 -15.97 14.96 -2.95
N HIS A 23 -16.23 14.68 -1.68
CA HIS A 23 -17.11 13.59 -1.25
C HIS A 23 -18.52 14.01 -1.56
N VAL A 24 -19.12 13.33 -2.52
CA VAL A 24 -20.45 13.66 -3.01
C VAL A 24 -21.38 12.47 -2.86
N ASN A 25 -22.43 12.64 -2.06
CA ASN A 25 -23.35 11.56 -1.68
C ASN A 25 -24.30 11.12 -2.82
N TRP A 26 -24.43 11.95 -3.86
CA TRP A 26 -25.27 11.68 -5.04
C TRP A 26 -24.70 10.63 -6.02
N SER A 27 -23.46 10.16 -5.83
CA SER A 27 -22.79 9.26 -6.78
C SER A 27 -21.98 8.19 -6.06
N GLU A 28 -22.65 7.07 -5.79
CA GLU A 28 -22.04 5.91 -5.13
C GLU A 28 -20.88 5.31 -5.96
N LYS A 29 -20.99 5.34 -7.29
CA LYS A 29 -19.95 4.84 -8.21
C LYS A 29 -18.64 5.62 -8.09
N SER A 30 -18.72 6.94 -7.89
CA SER A 30 -17.54 7.79 -7.71
C SER A 30 -16.84 7.45 -6.39
N GLN A 31 -17.62 7.26 -5.32
CA GLN A 31 -17.10 6.89 -4.00
C GLN A 31 -16.39 5.52 -4.02
N ARG A 32 -16.99 4.49 -4.63
CA ARG A 32 -16.37 3.14 -4.74
C ARG A 32 -15.03 3.14 -5.48
N ARG A 33 -14.80 4.08 -6.40
CA ARG A 33 -13.54 4.18 -7.15
C ARG A 33 -12.41 4.83 -6.35
N ARG A 34 -12.74 5.75 -5.43
CA ARG A 34 -11.77 6.53 -4.67
C ARG A 34 -11.56 6.04 -3.25
N THR A 35 -12.47 5.23 -2.72
CA THR A 35 -12.40 4.72 -1.35
C THR A 35 -11.12 3.94 -1.05
N THR A 36 -10.73 3.95 0.23
CA THR A 36 -9.61 3.16 0.74
C THR A 36 -9.86 1.69 0.46
N GLY A 37 -8.94 1.04 -0.26
CA GLY A 37 -9.13 -0.35 -0.71
C GLY A 37 -8.83 -0.54 -2.19
N THR A 38 -9.15 0.45 -3.00
CA THR A 38 -9.11 0.36 -4.48
C THR A 38 -7.71 0.60 -5.07
N GLY A 39 -6.70 0.83 -4.21
CA GLY A 39 -5.32 1.13 -4.59
C GLY A 39 -4.28 0.10 -4.11
N ARG A 40 -3.01 0.49 -4.17
CA ARG A 40 -1.90 -0.41 -3.81
C ARG A 40 -1.85 -0.76 -2.32
N MET A 41 -2.37 0.08 -1.42
CA MET A 41 -2.39 -0.09 0.04
C MET A 41 -1.06 -0.61 0.61
N ARG A 42 0.06 -0.01 0.18
CA ARG A 42 1.43 -0.50 0.50
C ARG A 42 1.67 -0.66 2.01
N TYR A 43 1.12 0.26 2.80
CA TYR A 43 1.24 0.25 4.26
C TYR A 43 0.21 -0.68 4.91
N LEU A 44 -1.08 -0.42 4.70
CA LEU A 44 -2.18 -1.16 5.34
C LEU A 44 -2.11 -2.67 5.10
N LYS A 45 -1.70 -3.13 3.91
CA LYS A 45 -1.51 -4.57 3.63
C LYS A 45 -0.44 -5.21 4.51
N LYS A 46 0.68 -4.51 4.75
CA LYS A 46 1.76 -5.00 5.63
C LYS A 46 1.29 -4.99 7.08
N VAL A 47 0.56 -3.97 7.49
CA VAL A 47 0.00 -3.87 8.86
C VAL A 47 -0.97 -5.01 9.12
N GLN A 48 -1.92 -5.30 8.23
CA GLN A 48 -2.84 -6.42 8.38
C GLN A 48 -2.13 -7.77 8.49
N ARG A 49 -1.05 -7.96 7.72
CA ARG A 49 -0.21 -9.14 7.85
C ARG A 49 0.47 -9.19 9.22
N ARG A 50 1.11 -8.11 9.66
CA ARG A 50 1.76 -8.03 10.99
C ARG A 50 0.75 -8.24 12.13
N PHE A 51 -0.47 -7.70 12.01
CA PHE A 51 -1.54 -7.86 12.99
C PHE A 51 -1.88 -9.34 13.21
N ARG A 52 -2.06 -10.11 12.12
CA ARG A 52 -2.29 -11.56 12.19
C ARG A 52 -1.11 -12.32 12.79
N ASN A 53 0.10 -11.78 12.62
CA ASN A 53 1.33 -12.31 13.19
C ASN A 53 1.65 -11.75 14.59
N GLY A 54 0.75 -10.97 15.22
CA GLY A 54 0.92 -10.42 16.56
C GLY A 54 2.00 -9.34 16.69
N PHE A 55 2.30 -8.61 15.61
CA PHE A 55 3.33 -7.56 15.56
C PHE A 55 4.72 -8.01 16.05
N ARG A 56 5.07 -9.28 15.83
CA ARG A 56 6.40 -9.80 16.17
C ARG A 56 7.47 -9.13 15.30
N GLU A 57 8.46 -8.53 15.96
CA GLU A 57 9.61 -7.88 15.32
C GLU A 57 10.87 -8.71 15.55
N GLY A 58 11.86 -8.60 14.66
CA GLY A 58 13.18 -9.23 14.83
C GLY A 58 13.26 -10.75 14.67
N THR A 59 12.15 -11.46 14.44
CA THR A 59 12.17 -12.91 14.19
C THR A 59 12.57 -13.23 12.75
N VAL A 60 13.70 -13.92 12.56
CA VAL A 60 14.07 -14.49 11.25
C VAL A 60 13.24 -15.76 11.02
N PRO A 61 12.51 -15.86 9.90
CA PRO A 61 11.79 -17.09 9.58
C PRO A 61 12.79 -18.24 9.44
N LYS A 62 12.48 -19.40 10.03
CA LYS A 62 13.32 -20.59 9.89
C LYS A 62 13.54 -20.89 8.40
N PRO A 63 14.77 -21.19 7.97
CA PRO A 63 15.04 -21.49 6.57
C PRO A 63 14.17 -22.66 6.11
N LYS A 64 13.49 -22.50 4.97
CA LYS A 64 12.68 -23.56 4.39
C LYS A 64 13.62 -24.67 3.92
N ARG A 65 13.52 -25.87 4.51
CA ARG A 65 14.22 -27.07 3.99
C ARG A 65 13.64 -27.35 2.61
N LYS A 66 14.50 -27.39 1.58
CA LYS A 66 14.11 -27.89 0.25
C LYS A 66 13.76 -29.36 0.44
N VAL A 67 12.47 -29.70 0.35
CA VAL A 67 12.06 -31.10 0.29
C VAL A 67 12.51 -31.59 -1.09
N ALA A 68 13.38 -32.59 -1.11
CA ALA A 68 13.79 -33.24 -2.35
C ALA A 68 12.53 -33.78 -3.04
N ALA A 69 12.42 -33.56 -4.35
CA ALA A 69 11.31 -34.09 -5.13
C ALA A 69 11.18 -35.60 -4.88
N PRO A 70 9.95 -36.13 -4.67
CA PRO A 70 9.77 -37.57 -4.57
C PRO A 70 10.28 -38.20 -5.86
N ALA A 71 11.16 -39.20 -5.75
CA ALA A 71 11.67 -39.93 -6.90
C ALA A 71 10.47 -40.50 -7.68
N SER A 72 10.38 -40.15 -8.97
CA SER A 72 9.39 -40.74 -9.87
C SER A 72 9.69 -42.24 -9.96
N SER A 73 8.82 -43.07 -9.39
CA SER A 73 8.90 -44.52 -9.54
C SER A 73 8.60 -44.87 -10.99
N ALA A 74 9.67 -45.05 -11.76
CA ALA A 74 9.60 -45.53 -13.14
C ALA A 74 8.92 -46.91 -13.18
N VAL A 75 7.98 -47.01 -14.13
CA VAL A 75 7.19 -48.17 -14.50
C VAL A 75 8.11 -49.35 -14.83
N ALA A 76 7.90 -50.51 -14.19
CA ALA A 76 8.47 -51.78 -14.61
C ALA A 76 7.35 -52.68 -15.13
N SER A 77 7.30 -52.82 -16.45
CA SER A 77 6.52 -53.84 -17.16
C SER A 77 7.00 -55.25 -16.79
N LYS A 78 6.05 -56.14 -16.52
CA LYS A 78 6.08 -57.54 -16.96
C LYS A 78 4.66 -58.06 -17.12
#